data_AF-A0A2U1J7D2-F1
#
_entry.id   AF-A0A2U1J7D2-F1
#
_cell.length_a   1.000
_cell.length_b   1.000
_cell.length_c   1.000
_cell.angle_alpha   90.00
_cell.angle_beta   90.00
_cell.angle_gamma   90.00
#
_symmetry.space_group_name_H-M   'P 1'
#
loop_
_entity.id
_entity.type
_entity.pdbx_description
1 polymer ?
#
loop_
_entity_poly.entity_id
_entity_poly.type
_entity_poly.pdbx_seq_one_letter_code
_entity_poly.pdbx_strand_id
1 'polypeptide(L)'
;MTELKKSHTSGYIKDLVMDTLKYYEIDMCNIYSVTSDNGANMVKTMKIIDVEVGISQNTQMFINHKEHEENTESKDIGEDEEEYEGIRSLNEDSTQDNEILEVSEIVINDKDKNTSPIRCAAHTLQLAVYHTLKDKETKLKISQCRSICKKIEILQ
;
A
#
# COMPACT_ATOMS: atom_id res chain seq x y z
N MET A 1 -16.55 -13.27 -0.33
CA MET A 1 -16.05 -12.20 0.56
C MET A 1 -16.04 -12.74 1.97
N THR A 2 -14.89 -12.71 2.63
CA THR A 2 -14.72 -13.28 3.98
C THR A 2 -14.75 -12.15 5.00
N GLU A 3 -15.68 -12.22 5.94
CA GLU A 3 -15.77 -11.24 7.03
C GLU A 3 -14.69 -11.51 8.09
N LEU A 4 -13.98 -10.46 8.49
CA LEU A 4 -12.90 -10.53 9.47
C LEU A 4 -13.47 -10.31 10.88
N LYS A 5 -13.18 -11.23 11.80
CA LYS A 5 -13.77 -11.23 13.17
C LYS A 5 -12.77 -10.85 14.27
N LYS A 6 -11.50 -10.66 13.91
CA LYS A 6 -10.39 -10.34 14.81
C LYS A 6 -9.63 -9.16 14.25
N SER A 7 -8.70 -8.60 15.02
CA SER A 7 -7.77 -7.58 14.53
C SER A 7 -7.11 -8.04 13.23
N HIS A 8 -7.11 -7.16 12.23
CA HIS A 8 -6.63 -7.44 10.87
C HIS A 8 -5.09 -7.48 10.79
N THR A 9 -4.46 -8.24 11.67
CA THR A 9 -3.00 -8.40 11.72
C THR A 9 -2.54 -9.20 10.51
N SER A 10 -1.28 -8.99 10.10
CA SER A 10 -0.74 -9.68 8.94
C SER A 10 -0.76 -11.21 9.06
N GLY A 11 -0.55 -11.73 10.27
CA GLY A 11 -0.63 -13.16 10.56
C GLY A 11 -2.05 -13.72 10.39
N TYR A 12 -3.05 -13.03 10.94
CA TYR A 12 -4.44 -13.46 10.82
C TYR A 12 -4.94 -13.42 9.37
N ILE A 13 -4.59 -12.37 8.62
CA ILE A 13 -4.93 -12.26 7.19
C ILE A 13 -4.25 -13.38 6.40
N LYS A 14 -2.97 -13.68 6.69
CA LYS A 14 -2.24 -14.78 6.04
C LYS A 14 -2.93 -16.12 6.26
N ASP A 15 -3.31 -16.42 7.51
CA ASP A 15 -4.00 -17.67 7.84
C ASP A 15 -5.33 -17.79 7.08
N LEU A 16 -6.12 -16.71 7.04
CA LEU A 16 -7.37 -16.68 6.28
C LEU A 16 -7.18 -16.88 4.78
N VAL A 17 -6.15 -16.28 4.19
CA VAL A 17 -5.82 -16.48 2.76
C VAL A 17 -5.49 -17.95 2.51
N MET A 18 -4.60 -18.53 3.33
CA MET A 18 -4.20 -19.95 3.18
C MET A 18 -5.37 -20.91 3.40
N ASP A 19 -6.20 -20.67 4.42
CA ASP A 19 -7.40 -21.47 4.69
C ASP A 19 -8.41 -21.37 3.54
N THR A 20 -8.56 -20.19 2.95
CA THR A 20 -9.44 -19.98 1.78
C THR A 20 -8.92 -20.74 0.57
N LEU A 21 -7.63 -20.66 0.27
CA LEU A 21 -7.02 -21.40 -0.83
C LEU A 21 -7.16 -22.92 -0.64
N LYS A 22 -6.90 -23.40 0.57
CA LYS A 22 -7.07 -24.80 0.95
C LYS A 22 -8.52 -25.27 0.78
N TYR A 23 -9.50 -24.44 1.16
CA TYR A 23 -10.92 -24.76 1.00
C TYR A 23 -11.31 -24.98 -0.47
N TYR A 24 -10.70 -24.25 -1.40
CA TYR A 24 -10.90 -24.41 -2.85
C TYR A 24 -9.90 -25.37 -3.51
N GLU A 25 -9.04 -26.03 -2.73
CA GLU A 25 -7.99 -26.93 -3.22
C GLU A 25 -7.02 -26.26 -4.22
N ILE A 26 -6.78 -24.96 -4.04
CA ILE A 26 -5.85 -24.17 -4.86
C ILE A 26 -4.50 -24.12 -4.15
N ASP A 27 -3.45 -24.61 -4.81
CA ASP A 27 -2.07 -24.41 -4.34
C ASP A 27 -1.64 -22.96 -4.56
N MET A 28 -0.99 -22.34 -3.57
CA MET A 28 -0.44 -20.99 -3.69
C MET A 28 0.55 -20.88 -4.88
N CYS A 29 1.28 -21.95 -5.21
CA CYS A 29 2.17 -22.01 -6.37
C CYS A 29 1.43 -21.84 -7.71
N ASN A 30 0.12 -22.12 -7.75
CA ASN A 30 -0.70 -21.96 -8.95
C ASN A 30 -1.24 -20.53 -9.10
N ILE A 31 -0.95 -19.64 -8.16
CA ILE A 31 -1.34 -18.25 -8.22
C ILE A 31 -0.23 -17.47 -8.92
N TYR A 32 -0.57 -16.87 -10.06
CA TYR A 32 0.37 -16.06 -10.84
C TYR A 32 0.70 -14.72 -10.17
N SER A 33 -0.31 -14.04 -9.61
CA SER A 33 -0.11 -12.74 -8.97
C SER A 33 -1.17 -12.46 -7.91
N VAL A 34 -0.80 -11.68 -6.89
CA VAL A 34 -1.72 -11.18 -5.86
C VAL A 34 -1.74 -9.66 -5.94
N THR A 35 -2.91 -9.05 -6.10
CA THR A 35 -3.05 -7.59 -6.04
C THR A 35 -3.59 -7.15 -4.69
N SER A 36 -2.87 -6.29 -3.97
CA SER A 36 -3.31 -5.73 -2.69
C SER A 36 -3.11 -4.21 -2.63
N ASP A 37 -3.83 -3.54 -1.74
CA ASP A 37 -3.53 -2.15 -1.41
C ASP A 37 -2.17 -2.02 -0.69
N ASN A 38 -1.78 -0.77 -0.40
CA ASN A 38 -0.53 -0.48 0.33
C ASN A 38 -0.71 -0.53 1.85
N GLY A 39 -1.79 -1.14 2.35
CA GLY A 39 -2.04 -1.28 3.78
C GLY A 39 -0.89 -2.04 4.45
N ALA A 40 -0.38 -1.51 5.56
CA ALA A 40 0.81 -2.06 6.22
C ALA A 40 0.70 -3.56 6.52
N ASN A 41 -0.48 -4.00 6.99
CA ASN A 41 -0.73 -5.41 7.27
C ASN A 41 -0.81 -6.26 6.00
N MET A 42 -1.37 -5.73 4.89
CA MET A 42 -1.42 -6.43 3.61
C MET A 42 -0.02 -6.65 3.03
N VAL A 43 0.82 -5.60 3.05
CA VAL A 43 2.21 -5.67 2.61
C VAL A 43 3.00 -6.68 3.46
N LYS A 44 2.84 -6.63 4.79
CA LYS A 44 3.49 -7.57 5.70
C LYS A 44 2.99 -9.00 5.52
N THR A 45 1.70 -9.22 5.27
CA THR A 45 1.13 -10.54 4.95
C THR A 45 1.83 -11.14 3.75
N MET A 46 1.98 -10.37 2.68
CA MET A 46 2.63 -10.88 1.47
C MET A 46 4.10 -11.25 1.72
N LYS A 47 4.83 -10.44 2.50
CA LYS A 47 6.20 -10.78 2.92
C LYS A 47 6.26 -12.09 3.70
N ILE A 48 5.31 -12.34 4.61
CA ILE A 48 5.22 -13.59 5.37
C ILE A 48 4.96 -14.77 4.42
N ILE A 49 4.01 -14.63 3.50
CA ILE A 49 3.65 -15.67 2.52
C ILE A 49 4.83 -16.00 1.61
N ASP A 50 5.56 -14.99 1.14
CA ASP A 50 6.75 -15.15 0.31
C ASP A 50 7.83 -15.98 1.03
N VAL A 51 8.11 -15.65 2.30
CA VAL A 51 9.07 -16.38 3.14
C VAL A 51 8.61 -17.82 3.42
N GLU A 52 7.32 -18.05 3.71
CA GLU A 52 6.79 -19.36 4.09
C GLU A 52 6.65 -20.33 2.90
N VAL A 53 6.28 -19.82 1.72
CA VAL A 53 6.00 -20.65 0.53
C VAL A 53 7.17 -20.64 -0.47
N GLY A 54 8.16 -19.76 -0.29
CA GLY A 54 9.32 -19.67 -1.16
C GLY A 54 9.00 -19.02 -2.50
N ILE A 55 8.21 -17.96 -2.49
CA ILE A 55 7.65 -17.31 -3.68
C ILE A 55 8.59 -16.22 -4.25
N SER A 56 9.86 -16.57 -4.47
CA SER A 56 10.82 -15.88 -5.35
C SER A 56 11.17 -14.39 -5.14
N GLN A 57 12.40 -14.08 -5.56
CA GLN A 57 13.25 -12.93 -5.23
C GLN A 57 12.80 -11.56 -5.81
N ASN A 58 11.62 -11.47 -6.44
CA ASN A 58 11.11 -10.23 -7.03
C ASN A 58 10.35 -9.32 -6.03
N THR A 59 10.28 -9.70 -4.75
CA THR A 59 9.73 -8.88 -3.66
C THR A 59 10.47 -7.55 -3.45
N GLN A 60 11.58 -7.32 -4.16
CA GLN A 60 12.35 -6.06 -4.12
C GLN A 60 11.52 -4.81 -4.51
N MET A 61 10.38 -4.97 -5.21
CA MET A 61 9.44 -3.84 -5.44
C MET A 61 8.60 -3.43 -4.21
N PHE A 62 8.60 -4.21 -3.12
CA PHE A 62 7.91 -3.93 -1.85
C PHE A 62 8.86 -3.55 -0.70
N ILE A 63 10.18 -3.64 -0.93
CA ILE A 63 11.20 -3.55 0.15
C ILE A 63 11.84 -2.16 0.23
N ASN A 64 11.71 -1.30 -0.78
CA ASN A 64 12.33 0.03 -0.74
C ASN A 64 11.49 1.07 0.01
N HIS A 65 11.38 0.89 1.32
CA HIS A 65 11.44 1.99 2.28
C HIS A 65 12.06 1.45 3.57
N LYS A 66 13.29 1.90 3.87
CA LYS A 66 13.99 1.62 5.14
C LYS A 66 13.03 1.85 6.30
N GLU A 67 12.85 0.82 7.10
CA GLU A 67 12.27 0.86 8.43
C GLU A 67 13.08 1.86 9.27
N HIS A 68 12.46 2.97 9.64
CA HIS A 68 12.74 3.59 10.92
C HIS A 68 11.59 3.17 11.82
N GLU A 69 11.86 2.19 12.67
CA GLU A 69 10.99 1.82 13.78
C GLU A 69 10.85 3.04 14.70
N GLU A 70 9.71 3.71 14.61
CA GLU A 70 9.16 4.47 15.73
C GLU A 70 7.86 3.80 16.14
N ASN A 71 7.93 3.14 17.31
CA ASN A 71 6.78 2.73 18.08
C ASN A 71 5.94 3.98 18.39
N THR A 72 4.91 4.24 17.59
CA THR A 72 3.82 5.13 17.99
C THR A 72 2.55 4.30 17.95
N GLU A 73 2.08 3.94 19.15
CA GLU A 73 0.74 3.44 19.39
C GLU A 73 -0.26 4.25 18.58
N SER A 74 -1.16 3.55 17.88
CA SER A 74 -2.33 4.14 17.24
C SER A 74 -3.22 4.78 18.32
N LYS A 75 -2.93 6.04 18.65
CA LYS A 75 -3.89 6.96 19.23
C LYS A 75 -4.62 7.65 18.09
N ASP A 76 -5.93 7.60 18.19
CA ASP A 76 -6.89 8.36 17.41
C ASP A 76 -6.55 9.85 17.60
N ILE A 77 -6.05 10.54 16.56
CA ILE A 77 -5.73 11.98 16.63
C ILE A 77 -6.84 12.73 15.92
N GLY A 78 -7.88 13.04 16.69
CA GLY A 78 -8.47 14.36 16.67
C GLY A 78 -7.65 15.28 17.59
N GLU A 79 -7.70 16.57 17.27
CA GLU A 79 -7.20 17.71 18.07
C GLU A 79 -5.76 18.17 17.78
N ASP A 80 -5.71 19.21 16.94
CA ASP A 80 -4.89 20.43 16.99
C ASP A 80 -3.63 20.43 17.86
N GLU A 81 -2.44 20.50 17.24
CA GLU A 81 -1.31 21.28 17.76
C GLU A 81 -0.53 21.94 16.60
N GLU A 82 -0.33 23.26 16.72
CA GLU A 82 0.54 24.08 15.87
C GLU A 82 2.01 23.85 16.23
N GLU A 83 2.87 23.58 15.24
CA GLU A 83 4.29 23.95 15.33
C GLU A 83 4.85 24.24 13.93
N TYR A 84 5.46 25.42 13.79
CA TYR A 84 6.12 25.90 12.57
C TYR A 84 7.60 26.17 12.91
N GLU A 85 8.51 25.45 12.26
CA GLU A 85 9.63 25.98 11.46
C GLU A 85 10.69 24.92 11.18
N GLY A 86 11.26 24.98 9.97
CA GLY A 86 12.35 24.10 9.58
C GLY A 86 12.56 24.02 8.08
N ILE A 87 12.77 25.17 7.43
CA ILE A 87 13.20 25.29 6.04
C ILE A 87 14.40 24.35 5.79
N ARG A 88 14.28 23.44 4.80
CA ARG A 88 15.45 22.76 4.25
C ARG A 88 15.42 22.79 2.72
N SER A 89 16.51 23.33 2.18
CA SER A 89 16.75 23.73 0.80
C SER A 89 16.23 22.79 -0.28
N LEU A 90 15.62 23.43 -1.28
CA LEU A 90 15.61 23.00 -2.67
C LEU A 90 17.05 22.73 -3.12
N ASN A 91 17.35 21.49 -3.49
CA ASN A 91 18.37 21.24 -4.51
C ASN A 91 17.66 20.54 -5.65
N GLU A 92 17.43 21.32 -6.71
CA GLU A 92 17.24 20.84 -8.05
C GLU A 92 18.49 20.07 -8.46
N ASP A 93 18.36 18.82 -8.89
CA ASP A 93 19.11 18.38 -10.05
C ASP A 93 18.28 17.39 -10.86
N SER A 94 18.02 17.80 -12.08
CA SER A 94 17.23 17.14 -13.09
C SER A 94 18.17 16.53 -14.10
N THR A 95 18.20 15.20 -14.20
CA THR A 95 18.57 14.53 -15.45
C THR A 95 17.56 13.41 -15.72
N GLN A 96 16.74 13.68 -16.74
CA GLN A 96 15.79 12.75 -17.34
C GLN A 96 16.56 11.74 -18.18
N ASP A 97 16.64 10.49 -17.72
CA ASP A 97 16.83 9.36 -18.61
C ASP A 97 15.47 8.70 -18.81
N ASN A 98 14.73 9.20 -19.79
CA ASN A 98 13.57 8.50 -20.36
C ASN A 98 14.10 7.34 -21.22
N GLU A 99 14.55 6.26 -20.58
CA GLU A 99 14.80 5.01 -21.29
C GLU A 99 13.45 4.33 -21.54
N ILE A 100 13.03 4.32 -22.81
CA ILE A 100 11.88 3.55 -23.27
C ILE A 100 12.19 2.09 -22.95
N LEU A 101 11.47 1.51 -21.99
CA LEU A 101 11.58 0.09 -21.65
C LEU A 101 11.13 -0.71 -22.87
N GLU A 102 12.11 -1.19 -23.64
CA GLU A 102 11.90 -2.15 -24.71
C GLU A 102 11.24 -3.39 -24.08
N VAL A 103 10.00 -3.68 -24.48
CA VAL A 103 9.25 -4.83 -23.98
C VAL A 103 9.93 -6.09 -24.49
N SER A 104 10.96 -6.51 -23.80
CA SER A 104 11.54 -7.84 -23.95
C SER A 104 10.44 -8.85 -23.66
N GLU A 105 10.31 -9.80 -24.60
CA GLU A 105 9.39 -10.92 -24.52
C GLU A 105 9.51 -11.55 -23.12
N ILE A 106 8.44 -11.50 -22.32
CA ILE A 106 8.44 -12.08 -20.97
C ILE A 106 8.54 -13.58 -21.14
N VAL A 107 9.75 -14.11 -21.14
CA VAL A 107 10.01 -15.55 -21.07
C VAL A 107 9.70 -15.98 -19.64
N ILE A 108 8.47 -16.45 -19.42
CA ILE A 108 8.09 -17.10 -18.17
C ILE A 108 8.81 -18.44 -18.13
N ASN A 109 9.90 -18.51 -17.36
CA ASN A 109 10.56 -19.78 -17.08
C ASN A 109 9.67 -20.54 -16.09
N ASP A 110 8.98 -21.59 -16.55
CA ASP A 110 8.00 -22.40 -15.78
C ASP A 110 8.54 -23.00 -14.47
N LYS A 111 9.85 -22.86 -14.19
CA LYS A 111 10.52 -23.36 -12.99
C LYS A 111 10.56 -22.36 -11.83
N ASP A 112 10.25 -21.10 -12.09
CA ASP A 112 10.26 -20.05 -11.08
C ASP A 112 8.83 -19.88 -10.54
N LYS A 113 8.55 -20.54 -9.42
CA LYS A 113 7.28 -20.44 -8.68
C LYS A 113 7.12 -19.03 -8.12
N ASN A 114 6.63 -18.10 -8.95
CA ASN A 114 6.64 -16.68 -8.65
C ASN A 114 5.22 -16.13 -8.64
N THR A 115 4.50 -16.24 -7.52
CA THR A 115 3.34 -15.39 -7.26
C THR A 115 3.83 -13.97 -7.00
N SER A 116 3.82 -13.12 -8.04
CA SER A 116 4.26 -11.74 -7.87
C SER A 116 3.20 -10.93 -7.14
N PRO A 117 3.52 -10.26 -6.03
CA PRO A 117 2.62 -9.28 -5.49
C PRO A 117 2.62 -8.01 -6.35
N ILE A 118 1.45 -7.42 -6.53
CA ILE A 118 1.21 -6.23 -7.33
C ILE A 118 0.45 -5.21 -6.48
N ARG A 119 0.86 -3.94 -6.53
CA ARG A 119 0.13 -2.86 -5.85
C ARG A 119 -1.17 -2.56 -6.60
N CYS A 120 -2.25 -2.33 -5.85
CA CYS A 120 -3.53 -1.92 -6.39
C CYS A 120 -3.41 -0.58 -7.10
N ALA A 121 -3.76 -0.55 -8.40
CA ALA A 121 -3.71 0.66 -9.23
C ALA A 121 -4.69 1.74 -8.72
N ALA A 122 -5.90 1.35 -8.30
CA ALA A 122 -6.89 2.30 -7.79
C ALA A 122 -6.39 3.02 -6.52
N HIS A 123 -5.81 2.26 -5.58
CA HIS A 123 -5.24 2.84 -4.38
C HIS A 123 -4.00 3.71 -4.69
N THR A 124 -3.16 3.28 -5.62
CA THR A 124 -1.98 4.06 -6.06
C THR A 124 -2.40 5.38 -6.70
N LEU A 125 -3.43 5.39 -7.55
CA LEU A 125 -4.00 6.60 -8.14
C LEU A 125 -4.60 7.52 -7.06
N GLN A 126 -5.34 6.95 -6.10
CA GLN A 126 -5.87 7.70 -4.96
C GLN A 126 -4.74 8.38 -4.17
N LEU A 127 -3.63 7.67 -3.90
CA LEU A 127 -2.47 8.24 -3.23
C LEU A 127 -1.85 9.36 -4.07
N ALA A 128 -1.66 9.17 -5.38
CA ALA A 128 -1.11 10.19 -6.26
C ALA A 128 -1.95 11.48 -6.20
N VAL A 129 -3.27 11.38 -6.35
CA VAL A 129 -4.19 12.52 -6.21
C VAL A 129 -4.06 13.14 -4.82
N TYR A 130 -4.07 12.33 -3.76
CA TYR A 130 -3.94 12.82 -2.38
C TYR A 130 -2.63 13.60 -2.17
N HIS A 131 -1.52 13.13 -2.74
CA HIS A 131 -0.22 13.80 -2.66
C HIS A 131 -0.20 15.12 -3.41
N THR A 132 -0.83 15.22 -4.59
CA THR A 132 -0.95 16.47 -5.35
C THR A 132 -1.74 17.52 -4.60
N LEU A 133 -2.77 17.12 -3.83
CA LEU A 133 -3.63 18.04 -3.08
C LEU A 133 -3.04 18.48 -1.72
N LYS A 134 -1.73 18.27 -1.47
CA LYS A 134 -1.09 18.58 -0.18
C LYS A 134 -0.72 20.05 0.01
N ASP A 135 -0.82 20.87 -1.02
CA ASP A 135 -0.52 22.30 -0.93
C ASP A 135 -1.44 23.02 0.08
N LYS A 136 -0.98 24.15 0.61
CA LYS A 136 -1.68 24.86 1.71
C LYS A 136 -3.02 25.44 1.26
N GLU A 137 -3.11 25.95 0.03
CA GLU A 137 -4.30 26.62 -0.49
C GLU A 137 -5.44 25.63 -0.75
N THR A 138 -5.14 24.53 -1.43
CA THR A 138 -6.04 23.43 -1.74
C THR A 138 -6.51 22.74 -0.47
N LYS A 139 -5.62 22.51 0.51
CA LYS A 139 -6.02 21.99 1.83
C LYS A 139 -7.04 22.88 2.53
N LEU A 140 -6.86 24.21 2.50
CA LEU A 140 -7.80 25.14 3.11
C LEU A 140 -9.17 25.06 2.44
N LYS A 141 -9.22 25.05 1.10
CA LYS A 141 -10.47 24.91 0.33
C LYS A 141 -11.17 23.58 0.64
N ILE A 142 -10.43 22.48 0.67
CA ILE A 142 -10.98 21.16 1.03
C ILE A 142 -11.55 21.16 2.46
N SER A 143 -10.86 21.80 3.41
CA SER A 143 -11.34 21.92 4.80
C SER A 143 -12.66 22.69 4.91
N GLN A 144 -12.79 23.80 4.16
CA GLN A 144 -14.04 24.55 4.08
C GLN A 144 -15.18 23.71 3.51
N CYS A 145 -14.94 22.99 2.41
CA CYS A 145 -15.93 22.07 1.83
C CYS A 145 -16.36 20.99 2.83
N ARG A 146 -15.41 20.35 3.51
CA ARG A 146 -15.71 19.34 4.55
C ARG A 146 -16.56 19.90 5.69
N SER A 147 -16.30 21.15 6.09
CA SER A 147 -17.06 21.83 7.15
C SER A 147 -18.51 22.07 6.74
N ILE A 148 -18.75 22.40 5.47
CA ILE A 148 -20.10 22.52 4.91
C ILE A 148 -20.79 21.15 4.87
N CYS A 149 -20.10 20.10 4.38
CA CYS A 149 -20.66 18.75 4.33
C CYS A 149 -21.09 18.25 5.73
N LYS A 150 -20.26 18.47 6.76
CA LYS A 150 -20.61 18.13 8.15
C LYS A 150 -21.87 18.84 8.63
N LYS A 151 -22.04 20.12 8.29
CA LYS A 151 -23.25 20.88 8.64
C LYS A 151 -24.49 20.31 7.95
N ILE A 152 -24.37 19.86 6.71
CA ILE A 152 -25.47 19.26 5.95
C ILE A 152 -25.83 17.87 6.52
N GLU A 153 -24.84 17.06 6.88
CA GLU A 153 -25.03 15.74 7.46
C GLU A 153 -25.80 15.78 8.80
N ILE A 154 -25.56 16.80 9.62
CA ILE A 154 -26.27 16.99 10.91
C ILE A 154 -27.72 17.49 10.71
N LEU A 155 -28.05 18.04 9.54
CA LEU A 155 -29.38 18.59 9.22
C LEU A 155 -30.35 17.56 8.59
N GLN A 156 -29.88 16.35 8.29
CA GLN A 156 -30.67 15.23 7.76
C GLN A 156 -31.01 14.23 8.86
#